data_AF-A0A923XKT1-F1
#
_entry.id   AF-A0A923XKT1-F1
#
_cell.length_a   1.000
_cell.length_b   1.000
_cell.length_c   1.000
_cell.angle_alpha   90.00
_cell.angle_beta   90.00
_cell.angle_gamma   90.00
#
_symmetry.space_group_name_H-M   'P 1'
#
loop_
_entity.id
_entity.type
_entity.pdbx_description
1 polymer ?
#
loop_
_entity_poly.entity_id
_entity_poly.type
_entity_poly.pdbx_seq_one_letter_code
_entity_poly.pdbx_strand_id
1 'polypeptide(L)'
;DLVEFTSVAGLPARAVRTPWLEKYLRLEPRLKAHAHVKTHCTMWFDCLAHCGLRDGNAAWGQFCIDKVLGHAFSGHTDQGLFFRGAGQLPFGSAIRPVRDLMQWLLGGIRPADLELEGAA
;
A
#
# COMPACT_ATOMS: atom_id res chain seq x y z
N ASP A 1 12.92 3.21 1.84
CA ASP A 1 11.59 3.78 1.50
C ASP A 1 10.41 2.87 1.79
N LEU A 2 10.57 1.54 1.77
CA LEU A 2 9.46 0.62 2.06
C LEU A 2 9.45 0.20 3.53
N VAL A 3 8.27 -0.16 4.03
CA VAL A 3 8.05 -0.75 5.35
C VAL A 3 7.12 -1.95 5.27
N GLU A 4 7.34 -2.91 6.16
CA GLU A 4 6.48 -4.06 6.34
C GLU A 4 5.69 -3.94 7.65
N PHE A 5 4.43 -4.34 7.63
CA PHE A 5 3.54 -4.24 8.78
C PHE A 5 2.36 -5.22 8.65
N THR A 6 1.62 -5.44 9.75
CA THR A 6 0.38 -6.21 9.71
C THR A 6 -0.78 -5.28 9.30
N SER A 7 -1.40 -5.58 8.16
CA SER A 7 -2.56 -4.83 7.67
C SER A 7 -3.79 -5.00 8.57
N VAL A 8 -4.80 -4.17 8.35
CA VAL A 8 -6.12 -4.31 8.99
C VAL A 8 -6.83 -5.62 8.59
N ALA A 9 -6.41 -6.31 7.52
CA ALA A 9 -6.93 -7.64 7.15
C ALA A 9 -6.18 -8.79 7.85
N GLY A 10 -5.25 -8.50 8.77
CA GLY A 10 -4.44 -9.51 9.46
C GLY A 10 -3.31 -10.10 8.64
N LEU A 11 -3.13 -9.64 7.40
CA LEU A 11 -2.11 -10.12 6.47
C LEU A 11 -0.85 -9.24 6.52
N PRO A 12 0.35 -9.81 6.31
CA PRO A 12 1.56 -9.03 6.11
C PRO A 12 1.44 -8.17 4.86
N ALA A 13 1.84 -6.92 4.99
CA ALA A 13 1.76 -5.93 3.93
C ALA A 13 3.09 -5.18 3.79
N ARG A 14 3.35 -4.68 2.58
CA ARG A 14 4.50 -3.82 2.28
C ARG A 14 4.07 -2.57 1.54
N ALA A 15 4.47 -1.41 2.04
CA ALA A 15 4.08 -0.13 1.48
C ALA A 15 5.21 0.91 1.55
N VAL A 16 5.06 1.99 0.78
CA VAL A 16 5.92 3.17 0.88
C VAL A 16 5.73 3.84 2.23
N ARG A 17 6.84 4.22 2.86
CA ARG A 17 6.93 4.91 4.16
C ARG A 17 6.46 6.37 4.03
N THR A 18 5.15 6.57 3.93
CA THR A 18 4.54 7.91 3.93
C THR A 18 4.53 8.53 5.34
N PRO A 19 4.39 9.85 5.48
CA PRO A 19 4.23 10.50 6.79
C PRO A 19 3.07 9.91 7.62
N TRP A 20 1.95 9.59 6.97
CA TRP A 20 0.84 8.89 7.62
C TRP A 20 1.23 7.50 8.12
N LEU A 21 1.88 6.68 7.29
CA LEU A 21 2.22 5.31 7.67
C LEU A 21 3.26 5.29 8.80
N GLU A 22 4.25 6.16 8.74
CA GLU A 22 5.22 6.36 9.83
C GLU A 22 4.52 6.70 11.15
N LYS A 23 3.58 7.65 11.10
CA LYS A 23 2.79 8.05 12.28
C LYS A 23 1.92 6.91 12.78
N TYR A 24 1.28 6.15 11.88
CA TYR A 24 0.44 5.00 12.23
C TYR A 24 1.27 3.95 12.97
N LEU A 25 2.41 3.54 12.43
CA LEU A 25 3.26 2.49 13.04
C LEU A 25 3.72 2.88 14.45
N ARG A 26 4.05 4.16 14.68
CA ARG A 26 4.37 4.66 16.02
C ARG A 26 3.18 4.58 16.99
N LEU A 27 1.95 4.76 16.50
CA LEU A 27 0.73 4.75 17.32
C LEU A 27 0.07 3.37 17.42
N GLU A 28 0.47 2.42 16.58
CA GLU A 28 -0.15 1.10 16.44
C GLU A 28 -0.28 0.35 17.78
N PRO A 29 0.76 0.26 18.65
CA PRO A 29 0.62 -0.45 19.92
C PRO A 29 -0.49 0.12 20.81
N ARG A 30 -0.62 1.46 20.84
CA ARG A 30 -1.68 2.14 21.59
C ARG A 30 -3.05 1.90 20.95
N LEU A 31 -3.14 1.93 19.63
CA LEU A 31 -4.40 1.67 18.93
C LEU A 31 -4.86 0.23 19.17
N LYS A 32 -3.94 -0.76 19.13
CA LYS A 32 -4.22 -2.17 19.44
C LYS A 32 -4.69 -2.37 20.89
N ALA A 33 -4.13 -1.64 21.85
CA ALA A 33 -4.57 -1.68 23.24
C ALA A 33 -6.02 -1.16 23.44
N HIS A 34 -6.55 -0.37 22.51
CA HIS A 34 -7.91 0.16 22.53
C HIS A 34 -8.83 -0.50 21.49
N ALA A 35 -8.42 -1.62 20.90
CA ALA A 35 -9.23 -2.32 19.92
C ALA A 35 -10.53 -2.83 20.57
N HIS A 36 -11.66 -2.54 19.92
CA HIS A 36 -12.99 -2.99 20.32
C HIS A 36 -13.90 -2.99 19.10
N VAL A 37 -14.94 -3.82 19.14
CA VAL A 37 -15.95 -3.88 18.09
C VAL A 37 -16.62 -2.52 17.92
N LYS A 38 -16.73 -2.05 16.68
CA LYS A 38 -17.43 -0.82 16.33
C LYS A 38 -18.87 -1.14 15.95
N THR A 39 -19.79 -0.21 16.25
CA THR A 39 -21.20 -0.35 15.85
C THR A 39 -21.39 -0.26 14.33
N HIS A 40 -20.51 0.49 13.67
CA HIS A 40 -20.48 0.64 12.21
C HIS A 40 -19.03 0.83 11.74
N CYS A 41 -18.77 0.51 10.47
CA CYS A 41 -17.49 0.79 9.82
C CYS A 41 -17.25 2.30 9.71
N THR A 42 -16.00 2.76 9.75
CA THR A 42 -15.61 4.18 9.62
C THR A 42 -16.19 4.86 8.39
N MET A 43 -16.33 4.12 7.28
CA MET A 43 -16.85 4.63 6.01
C MET A 43 -18.32 4.28 5.78
N TRP A 44 -19.02 3.74 6.78
CA TRP A 44 -20.43 3.32 6.71
C TRP A 44 -20.75 2.23 5.68
N PHE A 45 -19.72 1.58 5.11
CA PHE A 45 -19.85 0.36 4.33
C PHE A 45 -18.70 -0.60 4.67
N ASP A 46 -18.94 -1.89 4.47
CA ASP A 46 -17.99 -2.96 4.80
C ASP A 46 -17.08 -3.27 3.60
N CYS A 47 -15.95 -2.56 3.50
CA CYS A 47 -14.94 -2.80 2.47
C CYS A 47 -14.23 -4.16 2.59
N LEU A 48 -14.24 -4.79 3.77
CA LEU A 48 -13.61 -6.07 4.05
C LEU A 48 -14.57 -7.02 4.77
N ALA A 49 -14.47 -8.31 4.46
CA ALA A 49 -15.17 -9.36 5.19
C ALA A 49 -14.73 -9.42 6.66
N HIS A 50 -13.43 -9.32 6.93
CA HIS A 50 -12.83 -9.25 8.27
C HIS A 50 -11.89 -8.05 8.37
N CYS A 51 -12.02 -7.27 9.43
CA CYS A 51 -11.36 -5.98 9.59
C CYS A 51 -10.93 -5.76 11.05
N GLY A 52 -9.62 -5.62 11.29
CA GLY A 52 -9.05 -5.43 12.62
C GLY A 52 -9.61 -4.22 13.37
N LEU A 53 -9.90 -3.13 12.66
CA LEU A 53 -10.46 -1.91 13.24
C LEU A 53 -11.97 -2.04 13.55
N ARG A 54 -12.77 -2.58 12.61
CA ARG A 54 -14.22 -2.72 12.79
C ARG A 54 -14.55 -3.82 13.79
N ASP A 55 -13.89 -4.95 13.65
CA ASP A 55 -14.16 -6.16 14.43
C ASP A 55 -13.41 -6.16 15.77
N GLY A 56 -12.56 -5.15 16.02
CA GLY A 56 -11.84 -5.00 17.29
C GLY A 56 -10.74 -6.03 17.53
N ASN A 57 -10.18 -6.63 16.48
CA ASN A 57 -9.11 -7.62 16.62
C ASN A 57 -7.76 -6.94 16.86
N ALA A 58 -7.32 -6.90 18.12
CA ALA A 58 -6.08 -6.29 18.55
C ALA A 58 -4.80 -6.90 17.93
N ALA A 59 -4.85 -8.12 17.40
CA ALA A 59 -3.70 -8.72 16.71
C ALA A 59 -3.46 -8.10 15.32
N TRP A 60 -4.48 -7.47 14.73
CA TRP A 60 -4.44 -6.94 13.37
C TRP A 60 -4.25 -5.43 13.36
N GLY A 61 -3.96 -4.87 12.18
CA GLY A 61 -3.78 -3.42 12.03
C GLY A 61 -5.04 -2.64 12.42
N GLN A 62 -4.85 -1.46 13.04
CA GLN A 62 -5.91 -0.64 13.62
C GLN A 62 -6.11 0.67 12.86
N PHE A 63 -6.48 0.57 11.58
CA PHE A 63 -6.74 1.71 10.71
C PHE A 63 -7.82 1.37 9.67
N CYS A 64 -8.49 2.38 9.12
CA CYS A 64 -9.44 2.16 8.03
C CYS A 64 -8.69 2.14 6.70
N ILE A 65 -8.60 0.97 6.05
CA ILE A 65 -7.88 0.81 4.78
C ILE A 65 -8.54 1.57 3.63
N ASP A 66 -9.87 1.57 3.56
CA ASP A 66 -10.61 2.27 2.51
C ASP A 66 -10.29 3.76 2.51
N LYS A 67 -10.32 4.40 3.69
CA LYS A 67 -9.98 5.83 3.83
C LYS A 67 -8.58 6.16 3.28
N VAL A 68 -7.58 5.36 3.63
CA VAL A 68 -6.18 5.64 3.25
C VAL A 68 -5.87 5.25 1.80
N LEU A 69 -6.60 4.28 1.25
CA LEU A 69 -6.58 3.99 -0.18
C LEU A 69 -7.29 5.09 -0.99
N GLY A 70 -8.38 5.65 -0.47
CA GLY A 70 -9.04 6.82 -1.06
C GLY A 70 -8.10 8.02 -1.13
N HIS A 71 -7.34 8.31 -0.06
CA HIS A 71 -6.31 9.35 -0.09
C HIS A 71 -5.23 9.07 -1.15
N ALA A 72 -4.76 7.82 -1.24
CA ALA A 72 -3.77 7.43 -2.26
C ALA A 72 -4.33 7.59 -3.68
N PHE A 73 -5.58 7.20 -3.92
CA PHE A 73 -6.28 7.36 -5.20
C PHE A 73 -6.37 8.83 -5.63
N SER A 74 -6.65 9.74 -4.69
CA SER A 74 -6.67 11.18 -4.94
C SER A 74 -5.26 11.82 -5.05
N GLY A 75 -4.18 11.05 -4.93
CA GLY A 75 -2.81 11.55 -5.05
C GLY A 75 -2.25 12.21 -3.80
N HIS A 76 -2.88 12.03 -2.63
CA HIS A 76 -2.36 12.55 -1.36
C HIS A 76 -1.19 11.70 -0.86
N THR A 77 0.03 12.15 -1.14
CA THR A 77 1.28 11.44 -0.80
C THR A 77 1.61 11.47 0.70
N ASP A 78 1.03 12.41 1.44
CA ASP A 78 1.18 12.57 2.89
C ASP A 78 0.26 11.65 3.69
N GLN A 79 -0.94 11.37 3.17
CA GLN A 79 -2.03 10.65 3.84
C GLN A 79 -2.31 9.26 3.27
N GLY A 80 -1.89 9.00 2.04
CA GLY A 80 -2.17 7.75 1.33
C GLY A 80 -1.36 6.56 1.83
N LEU A 81 -1.95 5.36 1.66
CA LEU A 81 -1.25 4.09 1.79
C LEU A 81 -0.95 3.53 0.39
N PHE A 82 0.33 3.45 0.03
CA PHE A 82 0.77 3.01 -1.29
C PHE A 82 1.48 1.66 -1.19
N PHE A 83 0.78 0.57 -1.52
CA PHE A 83 1.39 -0.75 -1.57
C PHE A 83 2.42 -0.86 -2.70
N ARG A 84 3.56 -1.47 -2.41
CA ARG A 84 4.63 -1.65 -3.38
C ARG A 84 5.51 -2.85 -3.01
N GLY A 85 5.87 -3.66 -4.02
CA GLY A 85 6.83 -4.75 -3.88
C GLY A 85 8.28 -4.27 -3.69
N ALA A 86 9.15 -5.14 -3.19
CA ALA A 86 10.57 -4.80 -2.97
C ALA A 86 11.42 -4.82 -4.27
N GLY A 87 10.87 -5.37 -5.35
CA GLY A 87 11.57 -5.48 -6.64
C GLY A 87 11.81 -4.12 -7.30
N GLN A 88 12.87 -4.07 -8.11
CA GLN A 88 13.08 -2.96 -9.04
C GLN A 88 11.99 -2.97 -10.11
N LEU A 89 11.60 -1.78 -10.57
CA LEU A 89 10.63 -1.66 -11.66
C LEU A 89 11.32 -2.04 -12.98
N PRO A 90 10.63 -2.76 -13.89
CA PRO A 90 11.21 -3.19 -15.17
C PRO A 90 11.81 -2.06 -16.02
N PHE A 91 11.32 -0.83 -15.83
CA PHE A 91 11.71 0.36 -16.60
C PHE A 91 12.22 1.50 -15.71
N GLY A 92 12.73 1.18 -14.51
CA GLY A 92 13.24 2.20 -13.58
C GLY A 92 12.15 3.22 -13.20
N SER A 93 12.42 4.50 -13.39
CA SER A 93 11.47 5.61 -13.14
C SER A 93 10.54 5.92 -14.31
N ALA A 94 10.71 5.29 -15.48
CA ALA A 94 9.92 5.58 -16.66
C ALA A 94 8.50 5.02 -16.56
N ILE A 95 7.50 5.87 -16.81
CA ILE A 95 6.10 5.44 -16.98
C ILE A 95 5.93 4.97 -18.42
N ARG A 96 5.58 3.69 -18.61
CA ARG A 96 5.45 3.06 -19.93
C ARG A 96 4.06 2.47 -20.15
N PRO A 97 3.60 2.37 -21.42
CA PRO A 97 2.36 1.69 -21.75
C PRO A 97 2.42 0.20 -21.38
N VAL A 98 1.26 -0.38 -21.05
CA VAL A 98 1.14 -1.81 -20.70
C VAL A 98 1.69 -2.72 -21.79
N ARG A 99 1.57 -2.36 -23.08
CA ARG A 99 2.11 -3.14 -24.19
C ARG A 99 3.62 -3.37 -24.07
N ASP A 100 4.38 -2.34 -23.64
CA ASP A 100 5.84 -2.40 -23.51
C ASP A 100 6.20 -3.34 -22.37
N LEU A 101 5.45 -3.29 -21.26
CA LEU A 101 5.59 -4.21 -20.13
C LEU A 101 5.36 -5.67 -20.55
N MET A 102 4.31 -5.93 -21.34
CA MET A 102 3.99 -7.28 -21.81
C MET A 102 5.04 -7.82 -22.78
N GLN A 103 5.54 -6.99 -23.71
CA GLN A 103 6.64 -7.36 -24.61
C GLN A 103 7.93 -7.69 -23.86
N TRP A 104 8.23 -6.94 -22.80
CA TRP A 104 9.37 -7.24 -21.95
C TRP A 104 9.19 -8.54 -21.17
N LEU A 105 8.10 -8.68 -20.41
CA LEU A 105 7.92 -9.80 -19.49
C LEU A 105 7.66 -11.15 -20.19
N LEU A 106 7.01 -11.14 -21.35
CA LEU A 106 6.65 -12.36 -22.08
C LEU A 106 7.52 -12.61 -23.31
N GLY A 107 8.03 -11.55 -23.94
CA GLY A 107 8.82 -11.63 -25.17
C GLY A 107 10.31 -11.39 -24.98
N GLY A 108 10.75 -10.89 -23.81
CA GLY A 108 12.14 -10.50 -23.58
C GLY A 108 12.60 -9.29 -24.40
N ILE A 109 11.67 -8.54 -25.00
CA ILE A 109 11.96 -7.39 -25.87
C ILE A 109 11.88 -6.12 -25.03
N ARG A 110 13.00 -5.44 -24.80
CA ARG A 110 13.07 -4.17 -24.07
C ARG A 110 12.86 -2.99 -25.03
N PRO A 111 12.11 -1.93 -24.64
CA PRO A 111 12.04 -0.71 -25.45
C PRO A 111 13.43 -0.10 -25.66
N ALA A 112 13.79 0.18 -26.92
CA ALA A 112 15.13 0.63 -27.30
C ALA A 112 15.52 1.99 -26.69
N ASP A 113 14.52 2.84 -26.41
CA ASP A 113 14.72 4.13 -25.75
C ASP A 113 15.17 4.02 -24.28
N LEU A 114 15.00 2.85 -23.65
CA LEU A 114 15.47 2.58 -22.28
C LEU A 114 16.89 2.02 -22.20
N GLU A 115 17.50 1.63 -23.33
CA GLU A 115 18.90 1.17 -23.36
C GLU A 115 19.88 2.36 -23.33
N LEU A 116 19.46 3.52 -23.83
CA LEU A 116 20.27 4.74 -23.92
C LEU A 116 20.47 5.44 -22.56
N GLU A 117 19.57 5.23 -21.59
CA GLU A 117 19.65 5.83 -20.25
C GLU A 117 20.62 5.10 -19.31
N GLY A 118 21.11 3.90 -19.66
CA GLY A 118 22.03 3.10 -18.86
C GLY A 118 23.51 3.27 -19.21
N ALA A 119 23.85 4.15 -20.16
CA ALA A 119 25.20 4.36 -20.69
C ALA A 119 25.85 5.70 -20.28
N ALA A 120 25.29 6.40 -19.28
CA ALA A 120 25.81 7.67 -18.75
C ALA A 120 26.14 7.55 -17.26
#